data_AF-A0A535JK77-F1
#
_entry.id   AF-A0A535JK77-F1
#
_cell.length_a   1.000
_cell.length_b   1.000
_cell.length_c   1.000
_cell.angle_alpha   90.00
_cell.angle_beta   90.00
_cell.angle_gamma   90.00
#
_symmetry.space_group_name_H-M   'P 1'
#
loop_
_entity.id
_entity.type
_entity.pdbx_description
1 polymer ?
#
loop_
_entity_poly.entity_id
_entity_poly.type
_entity_poly.pdbx_seq_one_letter_code
_entity_poly.pdbx_strand_id
1 'polypeptide(L)'
;MTTSADDRKAALEVLRHAQFVFGLSRYPKKQVLGAPADVKALRERLEAMREAAHSLSPAQQQKLAPAWADLDAIESGTEAVWKAAKRATPKVIAELTPLVRDEPEAAFLITPVAKRRGKAASEAEVEASAVKTRPEPEEDVAKKVPAGLTGKELAGLQLAIQERATADEAYLAWLRGSESLPLAEWKKRRANSERARRAEERYIEKLFRSRSAGKPG
;
A
#
# COMPACT_ATOMS: atom_id res chain seq x y z
N MET A 1 8.45 26.24 -18.49
CA MET A 1 9.36 25.42 -19.32
C MET A 1 8.49 24.50 -20.14
N THR A 2 8.53 24.60 -21.47
CA THR A 2 7.76 23.75 -22.37
C THR A 2 8.42 22.38 -22.46
N THR A 3 7.86 21.40 -21.76
CA THR A 3 8.26 19.99 -21.88
C THR A 3 7.82 19.45 -23.25
N SER A 4 8.74 18.82 -24.00
CA SER A 4 8.38 18.18 -25.28
C SER A 4 7.40 17.01 -25.04
N ALA A 5 6.56 16.69 -26.04
CA ALA A 5 5.71 15.51 -26.00
C ALA A 5 6.54 14.21 -25.84
N ASP A 6 7.72 14.15 -26.47
CA ASP A 6 8.64 13.01 -26.38
C ASP A 6 9.23 12.88 -24.97
N ASP A 7 9.60 14.00 -24.36
CA ASP A 7 10.09 14.03 -22.97
C ASP A 7 9.01 13.57 -21.98
N ARG A 8 7.75 13.92 -22.22
CA ARG A 8 6.62 13.45 -21.41
C ARG A 8 6.41 11.95 -21.55
N LYS A 9 6.42 11.42 -22.77
CA LYS A 9 6.28 9.97 -23.02
C LYS A 9 7.43 9.18 -22.38
N ALA A 10 8.67 9.64 -22.55
CA ALA A 10 9.83 9.03 -21.90
C ALA A 10 9.74 9.10 -20.37
N ALA A 11 9.31 10.23 -19.81
CA ALA A 11 9.12 10.38 -18.37
C ALA A 11 8.05 9.42 -17.82
N LEU A 12 6.96 9.18 -18.54
CA LEU A 12 5.93 8.21 -18.15
C LEU A 12 6.48 6.77 -18.09
N GLU A 13 7.26 6.35 -19.10
CA GLU A 13 7.88 5.01 -19.10
C GLU A 13 8.88 4.85 -17.95
N VAL A 14 9.72 5.85 -17.71
CA VAL A 14 10.65 5.84 -16.56
C VAL A 14 9.86 5.75 -15.25
N LEU A 15 8.79 6.55 -15.09
CA LEU A 15 7.97 6.56 -13.89
C LEU A 15 7.22 5.23 -13.66
N ARG A 16 6.78 4.55 -14.73
CA ARG A 16 6.16 3.23 -14.64
C ARG A 16 7.11 2.20 -14.04
N HIS A 17 8.35 2.14 -14.50
CA HIS A 17 9.36 1.27 -13.91
C HIS A 17 9.73 1.69 -12.50
N ALA A 18 9.87 3.00 -12.27
CA ALA A 18 10.19 3.57 -10.96
C ALA A 18 9.12 3.22 -9.90
N GLN A 19 7.84 3.25 -10.23
CA GLN A 19 6.78 2.87 -9.29
C GLN A 19 6.86 1.41 -8.84
N PHE A 20 7.14 0.50 -9.78
CA PHE A 20 7.30 -0.92 -9.46
C PHE A 20 8.48 -1.14 -8.52
N VAL A 21 9.63 -0.55 -8.86
CA VAL A 21 10.84 -0.60 -8.02
C VAL A 21 10.56 0.03 -6.65
N PHE A 22 9.85 1.16 -6.62
CA PHE A 22 9.50 1.84 -5.39
C PHE A 22 8.63 0.96 -4.49
N GLY A 23 7.60 0.32 -5.06
CA GLY A 23 6.73 -0.63 -4.38
C GLY A 23 7.52 -1.78 -3.75
N LEU A 24 8.37 -2.44 -4.53
CA LEU A 24 9.23 -3.52 -4.03
C LEU A 24 10.20 -3.04 -2.94
N SER A 25 10.75 -1.84 -3.08
CA SER A 25 11.70 -1.25 -2.13
C SER A 25 11.10 -0.96 -0.73
N ARG A 26 9.76 -0.97 -0.61
CA ARG A 26 9.05 -0.75 0.66
C ARG A 26 8.94 -2.01 1.51
N TYR A 27 9.00 -3.20 0.92
CA TYR A 27 8.95 -4.44 1.67
C TYR A 27 10.21 -4.62 2.54
N PRO A 28 10.17 -5.50 3.56
CA PRO A 28 11.35 -5.82 4.35
C PRO A 28 12.49 -6.36 3.48
N LYS A 29 13.72 -5.84 3.66
CA LYS A 29 14.91 -6.23 2.89
C LYS A 29 15.10 -7.75 2.83
N LYS A 30 14.89 -8.46 3.94
CA LYS A 30 15.04 -9.92 4.01
C LYS A 30 14.04 -10.68 3.16
N GLN A 31 12.83 -10.14 2.98
CA GLN A 31 11.80 -10.75 2.13
C GLN A 31 12.18 -10.62 0.66
N VAL A 32 12.58 -9.42 0.25
CA VAL A 32 12.92 -9.15 -1.15
C VAL A 32 14.25 -9.82 -1.55
N LEU A 33 15.28 -9.72 -0.71
CA LEU A 33 16.56 -10.38 -0.99
C LEU A 33 16.52 -11.90 -0.78
N GLY A 34 15.53 -12.40 -0.02
CA GLY A 34 15.31 -13.83 0.19
C GLY A 34 14.61 -14.52 -0.97
N ALA A 35 14.01 -13.75 -1.89
CA ALA A 35 13.33 -14.27 -3.08
C ALA A 35 14.14 -13.94 -4.35
N PRO A 36 14.77 -14.93 -5.00
CA PRO A 36 15.55 -14.70 -6.22
C PRO A 36 14.75 -14.06 -7.36
N ALA A 37 13.46 -14.37 -7.45
CA ALA A 37 12.55 -13.77 -8.43
C ALA A 37 12.39 -12.25 -8.22
N ASP A 38 12.28 -11.80 -6.96
CA ASP A 38 12.11 -10.38 -6.65
C ASP A 38 13.40 -9.59 -6.90
N VAL A 39 14.56 -10.19 -6.60
CA VAL A 39 15.86 -9.59 -6.92
C VAL A 39 16.05 -9.45 -8.42
N LYS A 40 15.71 -10.50 -9.19
CA LYS A 40 15.75 -10.46 -10.65
C LYS A 40 14.82 -9.39 -11.20
N ALA A 41 13.57 -9.34 -10.72
CA ALA A 41 12.60 -8.33 -11.12
C ALA A 41 13.06 -6.90 -10.77
N LEU A 42 13.68 -6.69 -9.60
CA LEU A 42 14.26 -5.40 -9.25
C LEU A 42 15.37 -4.99 -10.22
N ARG A 43 16.25 -5.92 -10.58
CA ARG A 43 17.36 -5.65 -11.49
C ARG A 43 16.84 -5.29 -12.89
N GLU A 44 16.00 -6.12 -13.47
CA GLU A 44 15.40 -5.90 -14.80
C GLU A 44 14.65 -4.56 -14.86
N ARG A 45 13.95 -4.19 -13.78
CA ARG A 45 13.20 -2.94 -13.74
C ARG A 45 14.08 -1.71 -13.55
N LEU A 46 15.20 -1.83 -12.83
CA LEU A 46 16.19 -0.76 -12.74
C LEU A 46 16.92 -0.56 -14.08
N GLU A 47 17.23 -1.64 -14.80
CA GLU A 47 17.81 -1.60 -16.15
C GLU A 47 16.82 -0.96 -17.14
N ALA A 48 15.56 -1.40 -17.16
CA ALA A 48 14.53 -0.80 -18.01
C ALA A 48 14.28 0.70 -17.68
N MET A 49 14.37 1.07 -16.39
CA MET A 49 14.30 2.48 -15.97
C MET A 49 15.47 3.31 -16.51
N ARG A 50 16.67 2.73 -16.59
CA ARG A 50 17.86 3.35 -17.19
C ARG A 50 17.71 3.49 -18.70
N GLU A 51 17.27 2.44 -19.38
CA GLU A 51 17.02 2.45 -20.83
C GLU A 51 15.98 3.51 -21.22
N ALA A 52 14.84 3.56 -20.53
CA ALA A 52 13.81 4.56 -20.78
C ALA A 52 14.31 5.99 -20.52
N ALA A 53 15.25 6.17 -19.57
CA ALA A 53 15.82 7.48 -19.29
C ALA A 53 16.77 7.98 -20.38
N HIS A 54 17.37 7.10 -21.19
CA HIS A 54 18.17 7.51 -22.35
C HIS A 54 17.33 8.20 -23.43
N SER A 55 16.02 8.00 -23.44
CA SER A 55 15.08 8.69 -24.33
C SER A 55 14.68 10.10 -23.85
N LEU A 56 15.07 10.50 -22.64
CA LEU A 56 14.83 11.86 -22.15
C LEU A 56 15.81 12.85 -22.79
N SER A 57 15.42 14.11 -22.89
CA SER A 57 16.32 15.18 -23.34
C SER A 57 17.57 15.33 -22.44
N PRO A 58 18.71 15.80 -22.98
CA PRO A 58 19.96 15.93 -22.21
C PRO A 58 19.81 16.77 -20.94
N ALA A 59 18.96 17.79 -20.97
CA ALA A 59 18.67 18.64 -19.81
C ALA A 59 17.98 17.86 -18.67
N GLN A 60 17.11 16.91 -18.98
CA GLN A 60 16.45 16.06 -17.99
C GLN A 60 17.37 14.93 -17.51
N GLN A 61 18.16 14.34 -18.41
CA GLN A 61 19.17 13.36 -18.03
C GLN A 61 20.17 13.94 -17.02
N GLN A 62 20.59 15.20 -17.20
CA GLN A 62 21.52 15.87 -16.29
C GLN A 62 20.95 16.05 -14.88
N LYS A 63 19.65 16.34 -14.75
CA LYS A 63 18.98 16.42 -13.43
C LYS A 63 18.94 15.08 -12.71
N LEU A 64 18.87 13.99 -13.47
CA LEU A 64 18.81 12.63 -12.95
C LEU A 64 20.20 11.99 -12.75
N ALA A 65 21.28 12.65 -13.18
CA ALA A 65 22.66 12.16 -13.03
C ALA A 65 23.02 11.69 -11.59
N PRO A 66 22.60 12.38 -10.51
CA PRO A 66 22.87 11.91 -9.14
C PRO A 66 22.11 10.64 -8.74
N ALA A 67 21.02 10.32 -9.44
CA ALA A 67 20.29 9.07 -9.26
C ALA A 67 20.89 7.95 -10.11
N TRP A 68 21.44 8.28 -11.28
CA TRP A 68 22.11 7.30 -12.17
C TRP A 68 23.42 6.78 -11.60
N ALA A 69 24.19 7.63 -10.91
CA ALA A 69 25.39 7.19 -10.19
C ALA A 69 25.09 6.13 -9.11
N ASP A 70 23.90 6.18 -8.49
CA ASP A 70 23.45 5.15 -7.54
C ASP A 70 23.07 3.84 -8.27
N LEU A 71 22.72 3.88 -9.56
CA LEU A 71 22.35 2.70 -10.36
C LEU A 71 23.54 1.99 -10.99
N ASP A 72 24.64 2.67 -11.29
CA ASP A 72 25.85 1.99 -11.80
C ASP A 72 26.44 0.99 -10.78
N ALA A 73 26.10 1.16 -9.49
CA ALA A 73 26.49 0.22 -8.44
C ALA A 73 25.72 -1.11 -8.46
N ILE A 74 24.62 -1.26 -9.23
CA ILE A 74 23.76 -2.46 -9.25
C ILE A 74 24.54 -3.73 -9.61
N GLU A 75 25.59 -3.62 -10.44
CA GLU A 75 26.41 -4.76 -10.86
C GLU A 75 27.18 -5.41 -9.71
N SER A 76 27.34 -4.69 -8.58
CA SER A 76 28.06 -5.16 -7.39
C SER A 76 27.29 -6.20 -6.55
N GLY A 77 26.12 -6.65 -7.01
CA GLY A 77 25.35 -7.74 -6.39
C GLY A 77 24.00 -7.35 -5.81
N THR A 78 23.31 -8.32 -5.18
CA THR A 78 21.90 -8.20 -4.76
C THR A 78 21.66 -7.11 -3.69
N GLU A 79 22.61 -6.93 -2.78
CA GLU A 79 22.65 -5.84 -1.81
C GLU A 79 22.70 -4.46 -2.48
N ALA A 80 23.48 -4.35 -3.55
CA ALA A 80 23.68 -3.10 -4.27
C ALA A 80 22.44 -2.73 -5.08
N VAL A 81 21.80 -3.71 -5.73
CA VAL A 81 20.48 -3.58 -6.39
C VAL A 81 19.46 -2.97 -5.43
N TRP A 82 19.36 -3.51 -4.21
CA TRP A 82 18.44 -3.00 -3.20
C TRP A 82 18.76 -1.58 -2.75
N LYS A 83 20.03 -1.25 -2.53
CA LYS A 83 20.44 0.11 -2.14
C LYS A 83 20.17 1.12 -3.24
N ALA A 84 20.47 0.76 -4.50
CA ALA A 84 20.18 1.56 -5.68
C ALA A 84 18.69 1.86 -5.79
N ALA A 85 17.83 0.84 -5.68
CA ALA A 85 16.37 1.00 -5.66
C ALA A 85 15.89 1.97 -4.58
N LYS A 86 16.43 1.90 -3.34
CA LYS A 86 15.99 2.81 -2.27
C LYS A 86 16.46 4.25 -2.44
N ARG A 87 17.59 4.47 -3.11
CA ARG A 87 18.23 5.79 -3.21
C ARG A 87 17.88 6.54 -4.48
N ALA A 88 17.94 5.86 -5.62
CA ALA A 88 17.71 6.46 -6.93
C ALA A 88 16.21 6.67 -7.17
N THR A 89 15.38 5.66 -6.92
CA THR A 89 13.97 5.66 -7.31
C THR A 89 13.16 6.82 -6.72
N PRO A 90 13.27 7.18 -5.42
CA PRO A 90 12.54 8.34 -4.89
C PRO A 90 12.96 9.66 -5.54
N LYS A 91 14.25 9.82 -5.90
CA LYS A 91 14.77 11.01 -6.58
C LYS A 91 14.21 11.09 -8.00
N VAL A 92 14.24 9.98 -8.73
CA VAL A 92 13.70 9.88 -10.10
C VAL A 92 12.22 10.24 -10.12
N ILE A 93 11.42 9.69 -9.19
CA ILE A 93 9.99 10.02 -9.09
C ILE A 93 9.80 11.52 -8.79
N ALA A 94 10.55 12.08 -7.85
CA ALA A 94 10.42 13.48 -7.47
C ALA A 94 10.73 14.45 -8.63
N GLU A 95 11.74 14.14 -9.45
CA GLU A 95 12.16 14.97 -10.58
C GLU A 95 11.24 14.84 -11.80
N LEU A 96 10.73 13.63 -12.09
CA LEU A 96 9.94 13.37 -13.31
C LEU A 96 8.44 13.58 -13.12
N THR A 97 7.89 13.40 -11.91
CA THR A 97 6.45 13.59 -11.65
C THR A 97 5.93 14.97 -12.09
N PRO A 98 6.64 16.10 -11.84
CA PRO A 98 6.20 17.41 -12.31
C PRO A 98 6.03 17.53 -13.83
N LEU A 99 6.75 16.73 -14.62
CA LEU A 99 6.71 16.80 -16.08
C LEU A 99 5.44 16.20 -16.70
N VAL A 100 4.79 15.30 -15.96
CA VAL A 100 3.64 14.52 -16.44
C VAL A 100 2.34 14.87 -15.72
N ARG A 101 2.33 15.88 -14.82
CA ARG A 101 1.17 16.23 -13.98
C ARG A 101 -0.14 16.46 -14.75
N ASP A 102 -0.05 16.91 -15.99
CA ASP A 102 -1.21 17.21 -16.83
C ASP A 102 -1.78 15.97 -17.53
N GLU A 103 -1.09 14.82 -17.46
CA GLU A 103 -1.54 13.55 -18.03
C GLU A 103 -2.43 12.78 -17.05
N PRO A 104 -3.45 12.05 -17.54
CA PRO A 104 -4.34 11.26 -16.67
C PRO A 104 -3.59 10.17 -15.89
N GLU A 105 -2.48 9.66 -16.44
CA GLU A 105 -1.64 8.64 -15.80
C GLU A 105 -0.93 9.17 -14.55
N ALA A 106 -0.76 10.49 -14.44
CA ALA A 106 -0.14 11.11 -13.27
C ALA A 106 -0.95 10.91 -11.98
N ALA A 107 -2.27 10.74 -12.11
CA ALA A 107 -3.16 10.47 -10.97
C ALA A 107 -2.83 9.15 -10.24
N PHE A 108 -2.16 8.21 -10.93
CA PHE A 108 -1.78 6.91 -10.37
C PHE A 108 -0.33 6.85 -9.87
N LEU A 109 0.45 7.94 -10.04
CA LEU A 109 1.84 7.95 -9.61
C LEU A 109 1.96 7.98 -8.08
N ILE A 110 2.72 7.03 -7.54
CA ILE A 110 3.06 7.02 -6.12
C ILE A 110 3.96 8.22 -5.83
N THR A 111 3.47 9.18 -5.05
CA THR A 111 4.30 10.31 -4.61
C THR A 111 5.06 9.94 -3.34
N PRO A 112 6.40 9.79 -3.37
CA PRO A 112 7.17 9.47 -2.19
C PRO A 112 7.09 10.62 -1.17
N VAL A 113 6.51 10.36 0.01
CA VAL A 113 6.51 11.33 1.11
C VAL A 113 7.97 11.54 1.55
N ALA A 114 8.50 12.74 1.30
CA ALA A 114 9.83 13.10 1.78
C ALA A 114 9.83 13.07 3.32
N LYS A 115 10.55 12.10 3.91
CA LYS A 115 10.81 12.10 5.36
C LYS A 115 11.58 13.37 5.69
N ARG A 116 10.92 14.36 6.30
CA ARG A 116 11.58 15.51 6.93
C ARG A 116 12.59 14.95 7.94
N ARG A 117 13.88 15.23 7.72
CA ARG A 117 14.93 14.88 8.67
C ARG A 117 14.87 15.85 9.86
N GLY A 118 14.46 15.34 11.02
CA GLY A 118 14.96 15.81 12.32
C GLY A 118 13.94 16.44 13.28
N LYS A 119 13.91 15.86 14.49
CA LYS A 119 13.47 16.38 15.81
C LYS A 119 11.98 16.26 16.19
N ALA A 120 11.72 15.17 16.91
CA ALA A 120 10.74 14.97 17.98
C ALA A 120 9.36 15.66 17.85
N ALA A 121 8.39 14.90 17.36
CA ALA A 121 7.03 14.92 17.86
C ALA A 121 6.40 13.53 17.62
N SER A 122 6.20 12.81 18.73
CA SER A 122 5.15 11.83 18.99
C SER A 122 4.75 10.85 17.86
N GLU A 123 5.26 9.62 17.97
CA GLU A 123 4.43 8.48 18.36
C GLU A 123 2.91 8.64 18.13
N ALA A 124 2.45 8.29 16.93
CA ALA A 124 1.16 7.65 16.65
C ALA A 124 1.13 7.19 15.17
N GLU A 125 0.77 5.92 14.96
CA GLU A 125 0.53 5.24 13.68
C GLU A 125 1.77 5.07 12.77
N VAL A 126 2.39 3.90 12.66
CA VAL A 126 1.79 2.63 12.25
C VAL A 126 2.49 1.48 12.99
N GLU A 127 1.90 1.01 14.09
CA GLU A 127 2.04 -0.39 14.47
C GLU A 127 0.96 -1.18 13.74
N ALA A 128 1.34 -1.85 12.66
CA ALA A 128 0.66 -3.06 12.24
C ALA A 128 1.65 -3.95 11.48
N SER A 129 1.93 -5.10 12.10
CA SER A 129 2.43 -6.33 11.48
C SER A 129 3.94 -6.43 11.27
N ALA A 130 4.63 -6.74 12.36
CA ALA A 130 5.73 -7.71 12.31
C ALA A 130 5.44 -8.80 13.34
N VAL A 131 4.69 -9.83 12.93
CA VAL A 131 4.68 -11.13 13.60
C VAL A 131 6.11 -11.65 13.60
N LYS A 132 6.73 -11.68 14.78
CA LYS A 132 7.93 -12.48 15.05
C LYS A 132 7.52 -13.65 15.94
N THR A 133 7.82 -14.84 15.42
CA THR A 133 7.84 -16.12 16.10
C THR A 133 8.60 -16.01 17.43
N ARG A 134 7.94 -16.48 18.48
CA ARG A 134 8.41 -16.56 19.88
C ARG A 134 9.38 -17.73 20.07
N PRO A 135 10.45 -17.58 20.86
CA PRO A 135 10.86 -18.61 21.80
C PRO A 135 10.33 -18.22 23.21
N GLU A 136 9.69 -19.16 23.88
CA GLU A 136 9.51 -19.16 25.35
C GLU A 136 10.91 -19.06 26.00
N PRO A 137 11.12 -18.43 27.18
CA PRO A 137 10.45 -18.92 28.40
C PRO A 137 10.18 -17.88 29.53
N GLU A 138 9.60 -18.43 30.59
CA GLU A 138 9.55 -18.01 32.00
C GLU A 138 8.41 -17.10 32.49
N GLU A 139 7.81 -17.60 33.58
CA GLU A 139 6.63 -17.15 34.29
C GLU A 139 6.92 -15.90 35.15
N ASP A 140 5.83 -15.35 35.70
CA ASP A 140 5.79 -14.35 36.78
C ASP A 140 6.02 -12.87 36.41
N VAL A 141 4.92 -12.16 36.12
CA VAL A 141 4.15 -11.40 37.15
C VAL A 141 3.02 -10.64 36.44
N ALA A 142 1.80 -10.92 36.89
CA ALA A 142 0.55 -10.41 36.36
C ALA A 142 0.30 -8.93 36.67
N LYS A 143 -0.07 -8.17 35.63
CA LYS A 143 -1.22 -7.22 35.62
C LYS A 143 -1.80 -7.20 34.20
N LYS A 144 -2.57 -8.24 33.87
CA LYS A 144 -3.25 -8.41 32.57
C LYS A 144 -4.44 -7.46 32.45
N VAL A 145 -4.25 -6.32 31.79
CA VAL A 145 -5.33 -5.71 31.01
C VAL A 145 -5.38 -6.46 29.68
N PRO A 146 -6.50 -7.08 29.26
CA PRO A 146 -6.53 -7.79 27.99
C PRO A 146 -6.48 -6.77 26.84
N ALA A 147 -5.31 -6.57 26.26
CA ALA A 147 -5.07 -5.60 25.18
C ALA A 147 -5.67 -6.03 23.81
N GLY A 148 -6.69 -6.88 23.78
CA GLY A 148 -7.26 -7.42 22.54
C GLY A 148 -8.70 -7.92 22.69
N LEU A 149 -9.38 -8.12 21.56
CA LEU A 149 -10.69 -8.78 21.49
C LEU A 149 -10.61 -10.20 22.03
N THR A 150 -11.59 -10.61 22.84
CA THR A 150 -11.69 -12.00 23.29
C THR A 150 -12.02 -12.91 22.11
N GLY A 151 -11.70 -14.21 22.21
CA GLY A 151 -12.04 -15.17 21.14
C GLY A 151 -13.54 -15.20 20.80
N LYS A 152 -14.42 -14.98 21.79
CA LYS A 152 -15.87 -14.86 21.57
C LYS A 152 -16.23 -13.58 20.82
N GLU A 153 -15.61 -12.46 21.17
CA GLU A 153 -15.84 -11.18 20.49
C GLU A 153 -15.37 -11.23 19.03
N LEU A 154 -14.21 -11.85 18.77
CA LEU A 154 -13.67 -12.07 17.43
C LEU A 154 -14.58 -12.97 16.59
N ALA A 155 -15.04 -14.09 17.15
CA ALA A 155 -15.95 -14.99 16.46
C ALA A 155 -17.27 -14.29 16.08
N GLY A 156 -17.84 -13.49 16.99
CA GLY A 156 -19.05 -12.73 16.69
C GLY A 156 -18.83 -11.62 15.66
N LEU A 157 -17.66 -10.96 15.66
CA LEU A 157 -17.32 -9.97 14.62
C LEU A 157 -17.17 -10.64 13.25
N GLN A 158 -16.47 -11.77 13.20
CA GLN A 158 -16.29 -12.54 11.98
C GLN A 158 -17.62 -13.01 11.40
N LEU A 159 -18.55 -13.47 12.25
CA LEU A 159 -19.90 -13.83 11.83
C LEU A 159 -20.65 -12.63 11.23
N ALA A 160 -20.62 -11.47 11.89
CA ALA A 160 -21.29 -10.26 11.38
C ALA A 160 -20.72 -9.79 10.04
N ILE A 161 -19.40 -9.87 9.85
CA ILE A 161 -18.72 -9.56 8.58
C ILE A 161 -19.16 -10.56 7.50
N GLN A 162 -19.26 -11.84 7.82
CA GLN A 162 -19.69 -12.88 6.88
C GLN A 162 -21.16 -12.69 6.47
N GLU A 163 -22.04 -12.36 7.40
CA GLU A 163 -23.45 -12.03 7.14
C GLU A 163 -23.60 -10.79 6.23
N ARG A 164 -22.80 -9.74 6.47
CA ARG A 164 -22.76 -8.59 5.57
C ARG A 164 -22.27 -8.98 4.18
N ALA A 165 -21.16 -9.69 4.08
CA ALA A 165 -20.56 -10.07 2.80
C ALA A 165 -21.53 -10.93 1.98
N THR A 166 -22.18 -11.91 2.60
CA THR A 166 -23.17 -12.77 1.95
C THR A 166 -24.41 -11.99 1.50
N ALA A 167 -24.90 -11.04 2.29
CA ALA A 167 -26.03 -10.19 1.91
C ALA A 167 -25.69 -9.23 0.75
N ASP A 168 -24.49 -8.64 0.77
CA ASP A 168 -23.99 -7.77 -0.31
C ASP A 168 -23.77 -8.58 -1.59
N GLU A 169 -23.17 -9.76 -1.50
CA GLU A 169 -22.96 -10.65 -2.64
C GLU A 169 -24.29 -11.11 -3.25
N ALA A 170 -25.26 -11.52 -2.44
CA ALA A 170 -26.59 -11.90 -2.91
C ALA A 170 -27.32 -10.74 -3.61
N TYR A 171 -27.17 -9.51 -3.09
CA TYR A 171 -27.73 -8.31 -3.71
C TYR A 171 -27.05 -8.00 -5.05
N LEU A 172 -25.72 -8.02 -5.11
CA LEU A 172 -24.96 -7.73 -6.32
C LEU A 172 -25.11 -8.83 -7.38
N ALA A 173 -25.17 -10.10 -6.98
CA ALA A 173 -25.44 -11.22 -7.88
C ALA A 173 -26.83 -11.09 -8.52
N TRP A 174 -27.83 -10.73 -7.72
CA TRP A 174 -29.16 -10.43 -8.24
C TRP A 174 -29.15 -9.25 -9.22
N LEU A 175 -28.47 -8.14 -8.90
CA LEU A 175 -28.35 -7.00 -9.81
C LEU A 175 -27.69 -7.36 -11.14
N ARG A 176 -26.68 -8.24 -11.14
CA ARG A 176 -25.99 -8.68 -12.36
C ARG A 176 -26.82 -9.64 -13.21
N GLY A 177 -27.62 -10.50 -12.57
CA GLY A 177 -28.38 -11.56 -13.24
C GLY A 177 -29.83 -11.21 -13.58
N SER A 178 -30.30 -10.01 -13.23
CA SER A 178 -31.70 -9.63 -13.46
C SER A 178 -31.88 -8.88 -14.77
N GLU A 179 -32.70 -9.42 -15.67
CA GLU A 179 -33.09 -8.76 -16.93
C GLU A 179 -34.05 -7.57 -16.71
N SER A 180 -34.75 -7.56 -15.57
CA SER A 180 -35.59 -6.45 -15.12
C SER A 180 -35.39 -6.21 -13.63
N LEU A 181 -35.54 -4.95 -13.20
CA LEU A 181 -35.36 -4.55 -11.79
C LEU A 181 -36.68 -4.01 -11.22
N PRO A 182 -37.62 -4.88 -10.80
CA PRO A 182 -38.85 -4.45 -10.16
C PRO A 182 -38.56 -3.59 -8.91
N LEU A 183 -39.12 -2.39 -8.85
CA LEU A 183 -38.81 -1.40 -7.81
C LEU A 183 -39.07 -1.93 -6.39
N ALA A 184 -40.13 -2.71 -6.20
CA ALA A 184 -40.47 -3.30 -4.90
C ALA A 184 -39.44 -4.33 -4.45
N GLU A 185 -38.98 -5.19 -5.36
CA GLU A 185 -37.97 -6.20 -5.07
C GLU A 185 -36.60 -5.58 -4.86
N TRP A 186 -36.24 -4.58 -5.68
CA TRP A 186 -35.02 -3.79 -5.49
C TRP A 186 -34.97 -3.15 -4.10
N LYS A 187 -36.03 -2.45 -3.68
CA LYS A 187 -36.13 -1.84 -2.34
C LYS A 187 -35.96 -2.89 -1.24
N LYS A 188 -36.61 -4.05 -1.38
CA LYS A 188 -36.54 -5.15 -0.40
C LYS A 188 -35.11 -5.70 -0.28
N ARG A 189 -34.46 -5.99 -1.40
CA ARG A 189 -33.10 -6.58 -1.41
C ARG A 189 -32.04 -5.59 -0.95
N ARG A 190 -32.16 -4.33 -1.37
CA ARG A 190 -31.32 -3.23 -0.86
C ARG A 190 -31.48 -3.08 0.64
N ALA A 191 -32.71 -3.06 1.15
CA ALA A 191 -32.96 -2.97 2.59
C ALA A 191 -32.35 -4.15 3.36
N ASN A 192 -32.31 -5.35 2.77
CA ASN A 192 -31.68 -6.52 3.39
C ASN A 192 -30.15 -6.37 3.50
N SER A 193 -29.48 -5.96 2.43
CA SER A 193 -28.04 -5.64 2.44
C SER A 193 -27.72 -4.52 3.44
N GLU A 194 -28.51 -3.44 3.47
CA GLU A 194 -28.32 -2.36 4.44
C GLU A 194 -28.55 -2.80 5.89
N ARG A 195 -29.47 -3.74 6.15
CA ARG A 195 -29.68 -4.29 7.50
C ARG A 195 -28.47 -5.06 7.99
N ALA A 196 -27.85 -5.87 7.13
CA ALA A 196 -26.65 -6.63 7.47
C ALA A 196 -25.47 -5.69 7.77
N ARG A 197 -25.30 -4.61 6.98
CA ARG A 197 -24.30 -3.55 7.28
C ARG A 197 -24.53 -2.90 8.64
N ARG A 198 -25.77 -2.50 8.94
CA ARG A 198 -26.12 -1.91 10.24
C ARG A 198 -25.93 -2.89 11.40
N ALA A 199 -26.10 -4.19 11.17
CA ALA A 199 -25.87 -5.21 12.19
C ALA A 199 -24.38 -5.31 12.55
N GLU A 200 -23.48 -5.29 11.56
CA GLU A 200 -22.03 -5.21 11.78
C GLU A 200 -21.64 -3.94 12.54
N GLU A 201 -22.12 -2.77 12.10
CA GLU A 201 -21.85 -1.48 12.76
C GLU A 201 -22.29 -1.49 14.23
N ARG A 202 -23.49 -2.00 14.52
CA ARG A 202 -23.99 -2.13 15.90
C ARG A 202 -23.15 -3.08 16.73
N TYR A 203 -22.64 -4.15 16.13
CA TYR A 203 -21.76 -5.09 16.83
C TYR A 203 -20.43 -4.42 17.18
N ILE A 204 -19.85 -3.68 16.24
CA ILE A 204 -18.64 -2.88 16.46
C ILE A 204 -18.87 -1.83 17.56
N GLU A 205 -19.98 -1.10 17.50
CA GLU A 205 -20.34 -0.10 18.51
C GLU A 205 -20.49 -0.74 19.90
N LYS A 206 -21.11 -1.92 19.98
CA LYS A 206 -21.21 -2.69 21.23
C LYS A 206 -19.84 -3.06 21.79
N LEU A 207 -18.88 -3.44 20.95
CA LEU A 207 -17.50 -3.74 21.37
C LEU A 207 -16.78 -2.50 21.91
N PHE A 208 -16.99 -1.33 21.28
CA PHE A 208 -16.42 -0.08 21.79
C PHE A 208 -17.05 0.33 23.11
N ARG A 209 -18.38 0.22 23.23
CA ARG A 209 -19.13 0.62 24.43
C ARG A 209 -18.82 -0.26 25.64
N SER A 210 -18.70 -1.58 25.46
CA SER A 210 -18.32 -2.49 26.54
C SER A 210 -16.93 -2.20 27.10
N ARG A 211 -16.04 -1.66 26.27
CA ARG A 211 -14.66 -1.33 26.63
C ARG A 211 -14.50 0.08 27.18
N SER A 212 -15.28 1.05 26.72
CA SER A 212 -15.26 2.42 27.25
C SER A 212 -15.95 2.55 28.61
N ALA A 213 -16.95 1.70 28.90
CA ALA A 213 -17.64 1.67 30.19
C ALA A 213 -16.82 1.07 31.35
N GLY A 214 -15.67 0.44 31.07
CA GLY A 214 -14.83 -0.25 32.06
C GLY A 214 -13.72 0.60 32.69
N LYS A 215 -13.69 1.91 32.45
CA LYS A 215 -12.70 2.83 33.03
C LYS A 215 -13.35 3.60 34.21
N PRO A 216 -13.20 3.16 35.47
CA PRO A 216 -13.36 4.10 36.58
C PRO A 216 -12.18 5.09 36.50
N GLY A 217 -12.50 6.38 36.60
CA GLY A 217 -11.51 7.44 36.77
C GLY A 217 -10.79 7.33 38.10
#